data_AF-A0A177AR25-F1
#
_entry.id   AF-A0A177AR25-F1
#
_cell.length_a   1.000
_cell.length_b   1.000
_cell.length_c   1.000
_cell.angle_alpha   90.00
_cell.angle_beta   90.00
_cell.angle_gamma   90.00
#
_symmetry.space_group_name_H-M   'P 1'
#
loop_
_entity.id
_entity.type
_entity.pdbx_description
1 polymer ?
#
loop_
_entity_poly.entity_id
_entity_poly.type
_entity_poly.pdbx_seq_one_letter_code
_entity_poly.pdbx_strand_id
1 'polypeptide(L)'
;MYDDMKVNEDDDDFFEPRSHFVVKVERYLDLTVSYLKARWTFTFVMVFLTNFNVIFFKGHYVVAYTLGIYLLNLLLQFLSPKIDPALSDDDGPTLPMTEKDEEFKPFIRRLDEFNCWKRSTMAVVIGYICTFIPFFNIPVFWPILLIYFCILFTVTMKRQIMHMIKYKYIPMTIGKQTYNSPVIDN
;
A
#
# COMPACT_ATOMS: atom_id res chain seq x y z
N MET A 1 47.46 -17.72 -3.54
CA MET A 1 46.47 -18.47 -4.34
C MET A 1 45.30 -18.69 -3.38
N TYR A 2 44.61 -17.60 -3.01
CA TYR A 2 43.32 -17.11 -3.54
C TYR A 2 42.16 -18.01 -3.10
N ASP A 3 41.10 -17.36 -2.59
CA ASP A 3 39.83 -17.87 -2.05
C ASP A 3 39.87 -18.47 -0.63
N ASP A 4 39.09 -18.05 0.36
CA ASP A 4 37.82 -17.32 0.31
C ASP A 4 37.73 -16.23 1.38
N MET A 5 37.61 -15.00 0.88
CA MET A 5 37.02 -13.86 1.55
C MET A 5 35.54 -14.18 1.81
N LYS A 6 35.22 -14.79 2.96
CA LYS A 6 33.86 -14.68 3.50
C LYS A 6 33.67 -13.26 4.00
N VAL A 7 33.21 -12.42 3.07
CA VAL A 7 32.47 -11.20 3.37
C VAL A 7 31.32 -11.64 4.28
N ASN A 8 31.43 -11.33 5.58
CA ASN A 8 30.27 -11.29 6.45
C ASN A 8 29.45 -10.09 6.00
N GLU A 9 28.51 -10.35 5.10
CA GLU A 9 27.58 -9.36 4.52
C GLU A 9 26.29 -9.25 5.36
N ASP A 10 26.36 -9.62 6.64
CA ASP A 10 25.23 -9.63 7.58
C ASP A 10 25.47 -8.79 8.86
N ASP A 11 26.61 -8.07 8.93
CA ASP A 11 26.99 -7.22 10.07
C ASP A 11 26.75 -5.71 9.85
N ASP A 12 25.97 -5.34 8.82
CA ASP A 12 25.65 -3.94 8.48
C ASP A 12 24.29 -3.44 9.02
N ASP A 13 23.55 -4.23 9.79
CA ASP A 13 22.46 -3.72 10.65
C ASP A 13 23.06 -3.22 11.99
N PHE A 14 24.04 -2.32 11.85
CA PHE A 14 24.66 -1.58 12.93
C PHE A 14 23.56 -0.80 13.68
N PHE A 15 23.49 -0.97 15.00
CA PHE A 15 22.60 -0.24 15.91
C PHE A 15 22.75 1.28 15.74
N GLU A 16 22.07 1.88 14.76
CA GLU A 16 21.92 3.32 14.72
C GLU A 16 21.10 3.73 15.96
N PRO A 17 21.63 4.61 16.83
CA PRO A 17 20.86 5.12 17.95
C PRO A 17 19.67 5.91 17.38
N ARG A 18 18.50 5.26 17.30
CA ARG A 18 17.27 5.92 16.84
C ARG A 18 17.04 7.14 17.72
N SER A 19 17.09 8.31 17.09
CA SER A 19 17.02 9.58 17.81
C SER A 19 15.80 9.62 18.73
N HIS A 20 15.94 10.23 19.91
CA HIS A 20 14.84 10.36 20.87
C HIS A 20 13.59 11.04 20.27
N PHE A 21 13.74 11.81 19.20
CA PHE A 21 12.63 12.41 18.46
C PHE A 21 11.82 11.36 17.69
N VAL A 22 12.49 10.45 16.96
CA VAL A 22 11.84 9.36 16.23
C VAL A 22 11.06 8.47 17.18
N VAL A 23 11.65 8.12 18.33
CA VAL A 23 10.98 7.31 19.36
C VAL A 23 9.73 8.01 19.92
N LYS A 24 9.76 9.34 20.10
CA LYS A 24 8.60 10.11 20.54
C LYS A 24 7.50 10.15 19.47
N VAL A 25 7.88 10.39 18.21
CA VAL A 25 6.94 10.40 17.08
C VAL A 25 6.27 9.04 16.92
N GLU A 26 7.04 7.94 17.01
CA GLU A 26 6.51 6.58 16.99
C GLU A 26 5.52 6.33 18.13
N ARG A 27 5.85 6.76 19.36
CA ARG A 27 4.93 6.66 20.50
C ARG A 27 3.60 7.39 20.26
N TYR A 28 3.63 8.58 19.67
CA TYR A 28 2.39 9.30 19.32
C TYR A 28 1.64 8.60 18.18
N LEU A 29 2.35 8.04 17.21
CA LEU A 29 1.77 7.28 16.11
C LEU A 29 1.09 6.00 16.63
N ASP A 30 1.69 5.30 17.58
CA ASP A 30 1.14 4.09 18.20
C ASP A 30 -0.19 4.35 18.93
N LEU A 31 -0.34 5.52 19.55
CA LEU A 31 -1.61 5.92 20.19
C LEU A 31 -2.75 6.12 19.18
N THR A 32 -2.44 6.45 17.92
CA THR A 32 -3.44 6.64 16.86
C THR A 32 -3.91 5.34 16.21
N VAL A 33 -3.26 4.20 16.52
CA VAL A 33 -3.56 2.89 15.92
C VAL A 33 -5.02 2.50 16.15
N SER A 34 -5.56 2.72 17.35
CA SER A 34 -6.95 2.36 17.69
C SER A 34 -8.04 3.14 16.94
N TYR A 35 -7.75 4.34 16.43
CA TYR A 35 -8.76 5.23 15.84
C TYR A 35 -8.83 5.14 14.32
N LEU A 36 -9.16 3.95 13.81
CA LEU A 36 -9.18 3.71 12.36
C LEU A 36 -10.09 4.66 11.58
N LYS A 37 -11.33 4.86 12.05
CA LYS A 37 -12.32 5.71 11.38
C LYS A 37 -11.85 7.16 11.34
N ALA A 38 -11.40 7.71 12.48
CA ALA A 38 -10.96 9.10 12.57
C ALA A 38 -9.76 9.38 11.65
N ARG A 39 -8.80 8.45 11.58
CA ARG A 39 -7.63 8.52 10.70
C ARG A 39 -8.01 8.68 9.23
N TRP A 40 -8.86 7.79 8.73
CA TRP A 40 -9.32 7.84 7.34
C TRP A 40 -10.23 9.04 7.06
N THR A 41 -11.12 9.39 7.99
CA THR A 41 -11.96 10.60 7.87
C THR A 41 -11.08 11.84 7.71
N PHE A 42 -10.02 11.99 8.51
CA PHE A 42 -9.08 13.10 8.38
C PHE A 42 -8.42 13.15 6.99
N THR A 43 -7.90 12.01 6.51
CA THR A 43 -7.28 11.93 5.19
C THR A 43 -8.27 12.27 4.07
N PHE A 44 -9.50 11.76 4.12
CA PHE A 44 -10.53 12.08 3.12
C PHE A 44 -10.91 13.56 3.12
N VAL A 45 -11.05 14.17 4.30
CA VAL A 45 -11.31 15.62 4.43
C VAL A 45 -10.16 16.42 3.81
N MET A 46 -8.91 16.08 4.11
CA MET A 46 -7.72 16.74 3.54
C MET A 46 -7.65 16.59 2.01
N VAL A 47 -7.94 15.40 1.47
CA VAL A 47 -8.02 15.17 0.00
C VAL A 47 -9.10 16.05 -0.60
N PHE A 48 -10.29 16.09 0.01
CA PHE A 48 -11.39 16.90 -0.46
C PHE A 48 -11.03 18.39 -0.46
N LEU A 49 -10.42 18.90 0.60
CA LEU A 49 -9.97 20.29 0.71
C LEU A 49 -8.93 20.64 -0.37
N THR A 50 -8.00 19.73 -0.66
CA THR A 50 -6.99 19.94 -1.71
C THR A 50 -7.63 20.03 -3.10
N ASN A 51 -8.57 19.13 -3.41
CA ASN A 51 -9.30 19.15 -4.69
C ASN A 51 -10.22 20.37 -4.81
N PHE A 52 -10.90 20.73 -3.73
CA PHE A 52 -11.72 21.93 -3.65
C PHE A 52 -10.87 23.17 -3.96
N ASN A 53 -9.69 23.30 -3.33
CA ASN A 53 -8.78 24.41 -3.59
C ASN A 53 -8.39 24.51 -5.08
N VAL A 54 -7.99 23.38 -5.69
CA VAL A 54 -7.61 23.30 -7.11
C VAL A 54 -8.75 23.73 -8.05
N ILE A 55 -9.99 23.34 -7.76
CA ILE A 55 -11.17 23.70 -8.58
C ILE A 55 -11.50 25.19 -8.42
N PHE A 56 -11.43 25.74 -7.20
CA PHE A 56 -11.76 27.14 -6.92
C PHE A 56 -10.73 28.10 -7.51
N PHE A 57 -9.44 27.82 -7.34
CA PHE A 57 -8.36 28.65 -7.89
C PHE A 57 -8.07 28.36 -9.36
N LYS A 58 -8.73 27.36 -9.96
CA LYS A 58 -8.53 26.90 -11.35
C LYS A 58 -7.05 26.71 -11.71
N GLY A 59 -6.27 26.22 -10.75
CA GLY A 59 -4.81 26.14 -10.83
C GLY A 59 -4.28 24.89 -10.15
N HIS A 60 -2.97 24.64 -10.28
CA HIS A 60 -2.28 23.53 -9.59
C HIS A 60 -2.79 22.13 -9.94
N TYR A 61 -3.33 21.95 -11.16
CA TYR A 61 -3.81 20.65 -11.65
C TYR A 61 -2.72 19.56 -11.65
N VAL A 62 -1.45 19.97 -11.85
CA VAL A 62 -0.29 19.05 -11.80
C VAL A 62 -0.11 18.48 -10.39
N VAL A 63 -0.34 19.28 -9.34
CA VAL A 63 -0.26 18.83 -7.94
C VAL A 63 -1.37 17.82 -7.65
N ALA A 64 -2.60 18.11 -8.05
CA ALA A 64 -3.72 17.18 -7.90
C ALA A 64 -3.49 15.86 -8.65
N TYR A 65 -2.96 15.95 -9.87
CA TYR A 65 -2.67 14.78 -10.70
C TYR A 65 -1.56 13.89 -10.12
N THR A 66 -0.45 14.50 -9.70
CA THR A 66 0.66 13.77 -9.06
C THR A 66 0.22 13.13 -7.74
N LEU A 67 -0.57 13.85 -6.93
CA LEU A 67 -1.19 13.30 -5.72
C LEU A 67 -2.10 12.11 -6.06
N GLY A 68 -2.95 12.22 -7.08
CA GLY A 68 -3.83 11.15 -7.53
C GLY A 68 -3.09 9.91 -7.98
N ILE A 69 -2.05 10.05 -8.80
CA ILE A 69 -1.19 8.93 -9.24
C ILE A 69 -0.48 8.29 -8.04
N TYR A 70 0.02 9.10 -7.11
CA TYR A 70 0.68 8.57 -5.93
C TYR A 70 -0.27 7.76 -5.06
N LEU A 71 -1.50 8.27 -4.84
CA LEU A 71 -2.54 7.54 -4.11
C LEU A 71 -2.96 6.25 -4.84
N LEU A 72 -3.04 6.28 -6.17
CA LEU A 72 -3.24 5.08 -6.98
C LEU A 72 -2.10 4.09 -6.76
N ASN A 73 -0.84 4.52 -6.79
CA ASN A 73 0.31 3.66 -6.55
C ASN A 73 0.29 3.03 -5.13
N LEU A 74 -0.13 3.78 -4.12
CA LEU A 74 -0.33 3.23 -2.77
C LEU A 74 -1.45 2.18 -2.75
N LEU A 75 -2.55 2.43 -3.47
CA LEU A 75 -3.64 1.46 -3.61
C LEU A 75 -3.19 0.17 -4.30
N LEU A 76 -2.30 0.27 -5.30
CA LEU A 76 -1.68 -0.90 -5.93
C LEU A 76 -0.81 -1.70 -4.96
N GLN A 77 0.03 -1.02 -4.19
CA GLN A 77 0.85 -1.66 -3.17
C GLN A 77 0.00 -2.29 -2.06
N PHE A 78 -1.18 -1.73 -1.78
CA PHE A 78 -2.12 -2.32 -0.83
C PHE A 78 -2.79 -3.60 -1.38
N LEU A 79 -3.10 -3.63 -2.68
CA LEU A 79 -3.71 -4.78 -3.35
C LEU A 79 -2.71 -5.87 -3.72
N SER A 80 -1.43 -5.53 -3.94
CA SER A 80 -0.40 -6.48 -4.33
C SER A 80 0.01 -7.39 -3.15
N PRO A 81 0.15 -8.72 -3.35
CA PRO A 81 0.63 -9.63 -2.32
C PRO A 81 2.10 -9.33 -1.94
N LYS A 82 2.50 -9.64 -0.69
CA LYS A 82 3.91 -9.57 -0.27
C LYS A 82 4.80 -10.55 -1.03
N ILE A 83 4.29 -11.75 -1.28
CA ILE A 83 5.05 -12.88 -1.82
C ILE A 83 4.58 -13.08 -3.26
N ASP A 84 5.49 -12.92 -4.21
CA ASP A 84 5.25 -13.18 -5.62
C ASP A 84 5.21 -14.70 -5.83
N PRO A 85 4.07 -15.30 -6.22
CA PRO A 85 3.95 -16.75 -6.37
C PRO A 85 4.80 -17.27 -7.54
N ALA A 86 5.17 -16.40 -8.48
CA ALA A 86 6.04 -16.76 -9.61
C ALA A 86 7.48 -17.11 -9.18
N LEU A 87 7.90 -16.75 -7.96
CA LEU A 87 9.19 -17.15 -7.39
C LEU A 87 9.10 -18.43 -6.56
N SER A 88 7.89 -18.92 -6.24
CA SER A 88 7.71 -20.15 -5.45
C SER A 88 7.53 -21.42 -6.28
N ASP A 89 7.42 -21.31 -7.60
CA ASP A 89 7.23 -22.44 -8.51
C ASP A 89 8.56 -23.03 -9.03
N ASP A 90 9.73 -22.47 -8.65
CA ASP A 90 11.05 -22.89 -9.19
C ASP A 90 11.87 -23.81 -8.26
N ASP A 91 11.45 -24.04 -7.01
CA ASP A 91 12.18 -24.89 -6.06
C ASP A 91 11.44 -26.17 -5.67
N GLY A 92 11.63 -27.22 -6.48
CA GLY A 92 11.56 -28.60 -6.02
C GLY A 92 10.58 -29.52 -6.78
N PRO A 93 10.89 -30.83 -6.89
CA PRO A 93 10.02 -31.80 -7.55
C PRO A 93 8.70 -31.94 -6.79
N THR A 94 7.64 -31.33 -7.29
CA THR A 94 6.30 -31.45 -6.73
C THR A 94 5.75 -32.85 -6.98
N LEU A 95 5.44 -33.57 -5.90
CA LEU A 95 4.63 -34.80 -5.93
C LEU A 95 3.29 -34.52 -6.63
N PRO A 96 2.70 -35.49 -7.36
CA PRO A 96 1.41 -35.31 -7.99
C PRO A 96 0.34 -35.13 -6.90
N MET A 97 0.00 -33.88 -6.60
CA MET A 97 -1.05 -33.54 -5.65
C MET A 97 -2.41 -33.78 -6.33
N THR A 98 -3.30 -34.48 -5.63
CA THR A 98 -4.70 -34.63 -6.04
C THR A 98 -5.39 -33.28 -5.88
N GLU A 99 -6.35 -32.93 -6.76
CA GLU A 99 -7.06 -31.64 -6.83
C GLU A 99 -7.73 -31.14 -5.52
N LYS A 100 -7.67 -31.92 -4.43
CA LYS A 100 -8.24 -31.61 -3.12
C LYS A 100 -7.28 -30.92 -2.15
N ASP A 101 -5.98 -30.87 -2.44
CA ASP A 101 -4.98 -30.23 -1.57
C ASP A 101 -4.63 -28.82 -2.05
N GLU A 102 -5.65 -27.97 -2.28
CA GLU A 102 -5.43 -26.53 -2.45
C GLU A 102 -4.99 -25.94 -1.10
N GLU A 103 -3.69 -26.01 -0.83
CA GLU A 103 -3.06 -25.46 0.35
C GLU A 103 -3.41 -23.97 0.49
N PHE A 104 -4.15 -23.64 1.55
CA PHE A 104 -4.63 -22.30 1.83
C PHE A 104 -3.44 -21.37 2.14
N LYS A 105 -3.01 -20.57 1.15
CA LYS A 105 -2.03 -19.50 1.37
C LYS A 105 -2.73 -18.24 1.88
N PRO A 106 -2.59 -17.85 3.16
CA PRO A 106 -3.23 -16.64 3.69
C PRO A 106 -2.69 -15.41 2.96
N PHE A 107 -3.58 -14.52 2.54
CA PHE A 107 -3.21 -13.29 1.83
C PHE A 107 -2.52 -12.31 2.79
N ILE A 108 -1.19 -12.22 2.67
CA ILE A 108 -0.39 -11.22 3.37
C ILE A 108 -0.22 -10.02 2.43
N ARG A 109 -0.94 -8.93 2.74
CA ARG A 109 -0.88 -7.65 2.00
C ARG A 109 0.51 -7.02 2.07
N ARG A 110 1.00 -6.46 0.95
CA ARG A 110 2.32 -5.80 0.88
C ARG A 110 2.42 -4.54 1.73
N LEU A 111 1.36 -3.74 1.75
CA LEU A 111 1.28 -2.56 2.60
C LEU A 111 0.25 -2.76 3.72
N ASP A 112 0.72 -2.69 4.96
CA ASP A 112 -0.16 -2.65 6.11
C ASP A 112 -1.02 -1.38 6.09
N GLU A 113 -2.26 -1.47 6.57
CA GLU A 113 -3.25 -0.39 6.54
C GLU A 113 -2.75 0.87 7.26
N PHE A 114 -2.05 0.70 8.37
CA PHE A 114 -1.46 1.81 9.11
C PHE A 114 -0.39 2.54 8.30
N ASN A 115 0.48 1.80 7.62
CA ASN A 115 1.52 2.36 6.77
C ASN A 115 0.94 3.01 5.51
N CYS A 116 -0.13 2.44 4.94
CA CYS A 116 -0.89 3.04 3.84
C CYS A 116 -1.46 4.40 4.24
N TRP A 117 -2.15 4.45 5.39
CA TRP A 117 -2.71 5.68 5.93
C TRP A 117 -1.63 6.75 6.19
N LYS A 118 -0.51 6.38 6.82
CA LYS A 118 0.60 7.31 7.11
C LYS A 118 1.17 7.92 5.84
N ARG A 119 1.49 7.09 4.83
CA ARG A 119 2.04 7.55 3.54
C ARG A 119 1.03 8.40 2.76
N SER A 120 -0.24 7.99 2.76
CA SER A 120 -1.33 8.73 2.14
C SER A 120 -1.50 10.11 2.78
N THR A 121 -1.62 10.17 4.11
CA THR A 121 -1.79 11.43 4.85
C THR A 121 -0.61 12.37 4.67
N MET A 122 0.62 11.85 4.73
CA MET A 122 1.82 12.65 4.47
C MET A 122 1.82 13.25 3.06
N ALA A 123 1.49 12.45 2.03
CA ALA A 123 1.43 12.93 0.66
C ALA A 123 0.33 13.98 0.45
N VAL A 124 -0.84 13.79 1.06
CA VAL A 124 -1.95 14.76 0.97
C VAL A 124 -1.60 16.06 1.67
N VAL A 125 -0.97 16.03 2.84
CA VAL A 125 -0.50 17.23 3.54
C VAL A 125 0.53 17.98 2.70
N ILE A 126 1.50 17.28 2.11
CA ILE A 126 2.48 17.89 1.20
C ILE A 126 1.77 18.48 -0.02
N GLY A 127 0.86 17.74 -0.65
CA GLY A 127 0.07 18.21 -1.79
C GLY A 127 -0.73 19.47 -1.47
N TYR A 128 -1.37 19.52 -0.30
CA TYR A 128 -2.09 20.68 0.19
C TYR A 128 -1.17 21.89 0.42
N ILE A 129 0.04 21.69 0.95
CA ILE A 129 1.02 22.77 1.09
C ILE A 129 1.48 23.25 -0.30
N CYS A 130 1.71 22.33 -1.24
CA CYS A 130 2.11 22.65 -2.62
C CYS A 130 1.07 23.48 -3.37
N THR A 131 -0.22 23.41 -3.03
CA THR A 131 -1.24 24.28 -3.65
C THR A 131 -1.10 25.76 -3.29
N PHE A 132 -0.38 26.09 -2.21
CA PHE A 132 -0.08 27.49 -1.86
C PHE A 132 1.14 28.05 -2.60
N ILE A 133 1.93 27.20 -3.23
CA ILE A 133 3.16 27.60 -3.90
C ILE A 133 2.82 27.92 -5.37
N PRO A 134 3.07 29.15 -5.86
CA PRO A 134 2.71 29.54 -7.23
C PRO A 134 3.55 28.82 -8.31
N PHE A 135 4.72 28.31 -7.96
CA PHE A 135 5.60 27.57 -8.88
C PHE A 135 4.93 26.34 -9.52
N PHE A 136 4.07 25.64 -8.78
CA PHE A 136 3.36 24.46 -9.29
C PHE A 136 2.10 24.79 -10.08
N ASN A 137 1.79 26.07 -10.29
CA ASN A 137 0.63 26.52 -11.05
C ASN A 137 0.96 26.66 -12.54
N ILE A 138 1.05 25.53 -13.23
CA ILE A 138 1.33 25.50 -14.67
C ILE A 138 0.00 25.38 -15.43
N PRO A 139 -0.27 26.25 -16.42
CA PRO A 139 -1.48 26.16 -17.23
C PRO A 139 -1.42 24.91 -18.11
N VAL A 140 -2.17 23.88 -17.71
CA VAL A 140 -2.30 22.61 -18.42
C VAL A 140 -3.76 22.35 -18.73
N PHE A 141 -4.02 21.64 -19.84
CA PHE A 141 -5.37 21.19 -20.16
C PHE A 141 -5.81 20.14 -19.13
N TRP A 142 -6.53 20.55 -18.09
CA TRP A 142 -6.97 19.65 -17.02
C TRP A 142 -7.89 18.51 -17.47
N PRO A 143 -8.76 18.64 -18.49
CA PRO A 143 -9.65 17.54 -18.87
C PRO A 143 -8.88 16.34 -19.40
N ILE A 144 -7.80 16.59 -20.15
CA ILE A 144 -6.99 15.50 -20.70
C ILE A 144 -6.24 14.77 -19.59
N LEU A 145 -5.72 15.49 -18.58
CA LEU A 145 -5.10 14.88 -17.39
C LEU A 145 -6.09 13.97 -16.63
N LEU A 146 -7.33 14.42 -16.46
CA LEU A 146 -8.37 13.62 -15.81
C LEU A 146 -8.69 12.35 -16.61
N ILE A 147 -8.80 12.47 -17.94
CA ILE A 147 -9.04 11.31 -18.82
C ILE A 147 -7.88 10.31 -18.72
N TYR A 148 -6.62 10.78 -18.79
CA TYR A 148 -5.45 9.92 -18.61
C TYR A 148 -5.48 9.22 -17.25
N PHE A 149 -5.80 9.95 -16.18
CA PHE A 149 -5.91 9.38 -14.85
C PHE A 149 -7.00 8.30 -14.78
N CYS A 150 -8.19 8.55 -15.32
CA CYS A 150 -9.29 7.57 -15.32
C CYS A 150 -8.95 6.30 -16.10
N ILE A 151 -8.32 6.44 -17.28
CA ILE A 151 -7.86 5.31 -18.08
C ILE A 151 -6.79 4.52 -17.32
N LEU A 152 -5.77 5.21 -16.81
CA LEU A 152 -4.70 4.59 -16.02
C LEU A 152 -5.27 3.89 -14.80
N PHE A 153 -6.18 4.52 -14.05
CA PHE A 153 -6.83 3.95 -12.89
C PHE A 153 -7.56 2.66 -13.24
N THR A 154 -8.40 2.70 -14.27
CA THR A 154 -9.23 1.55 -14.66
C THR A 154 -8.39 0.39 -15.19
N VAL A 155 -7.41 0.67 -16.06
CA VAL A 155 -6.50 -0.36 -16.62
C VAL A 155 -5.69 -1.00 -15.50
N THR A 156 -5.11 -0.17 -14.63
CA THR A 156 -4.27 -0.64 -13.54
C THR A 156 -5.08 -1.46 -12.53
N MET A 157 -6.25 -1.00 -12.09
CA MET A 157 -7.14 -1.75 -11.19
C MET A 157 -7.61 -3.07 -11.80
N LYS A 158 -8.05 -3.05 -13.07
CA LYS A 158 -8.49 -4.26 -13.78
C LYS A 158 -7.37 -5.29 -13.84
N ARG A 159 -6.14 -4.87 -14.16
CA ARG A 159 -4.96 -5.75 -14.22
C ARG A 159 -4.65 -6.36 -12.86
N GLN A 160 -4.68 -5.56 -11.79
CA GLN A 160 -4.43 -6.07 -10.43
C GLN A 160 -5.49 -7.07 -9.99
N ILE A 161 -6.77 -6.77 -10.17
CA ILE A 161 -7.87 -7.67 -9.81
C ILE A 161 -7.79 -8.98 -10.59
N MET A 162 -7.53 -8.91 -11.90
CA MET A 162 -7.37 -10.11 -12.74
C MET A 162 -6.20 -10.98 -12.29
N HIS A 163 -5.07 -10.39 -11.91
CA HIS A 163 -3.93 -11.13 -11.34
C HIS A 163 -4.32 -11.80 -10.02
N MET A 164 -4.99 -11.07 -9.13
CA MET A 164 -5.44 -11.61 -7.84
C MET A 164 -6.38 -12.80 -8.01
N ILE A 165 -7.32 -12.72 -8.98
CA ILE A 165 -8.25 -13.82 -9.31
C ILE A 165 -7.51 -15.01 -9.93
N LYS A 166 -6.57 -14.77 -10.86
CA LYS A 166 -5.80 -15.82 -11.54
C LYS A 166 -4.99 -16.68 -10.56
N TYR A 167 -4.41 -16.06 -9.53
CA TYR A 167 -3.58 -16.74 -8.54
C TYR A 167 -4.34 -17.06 -7.24
N LYS A 168 -5.69 -17.06 -7.28
CA LYS A 168 -6.57 -17.43 -6.15
C LYS A 168 -6.21 -16.77 -4.81
N TYR A 169 -5.86 -15.49 -4.84
CA TYR A 169 -5.72 -14.71 -3.60
C TYR A 169 -7.12 -14.29 -3.12
N ILE A 170 -7.52 -14.76 -1.93
CA ILE A 170 -8.82 -14.41 -1.35
C ILE A 170 -8.65 -13.05 -0.62
N PRO A 171 -9.23 -11.94 -1.13
CA PRO A 171 -9.00 -10.60 -0.56
C PRO A 171 -9.73 -10.36 0.78
N MET A 172 -10.74 -11.16 1.09
CA MET A 172 -11.48 -11.11 2.36
C MET A 172 -11.52 -12.50 2.97
N THR A 173 -11.50 -12.58 4.29
CA THR A 173 -11.63 -13.81 5.09
C THR A 173 -13.03 -14.45 4.98
N ILE A 174 -13.63 -14.48 3.79
CA ILE A 174 -14.89 -15.14 3.48
C ILE A 174 -14.57 -16.63 3.38
N GLY A 175 -14.71 -17.34 4.50
CA GLY A 175 -14.50 -18.79 4.55
C GLY A 175 -13.41 -19.28 5.50
N LYS A 176 -12.95 -18.50 6.49
CA LYS A 176 -12.15 -19.09 7.58
C LYS A 176 -12.96 -20.20 8.25
N GLN A 177 -12.46 -21.44 8.18
CA GLN A 177 -13.02 -22.54 8.96
C GLN A 177 -12.75 -22.24 10.45
N THR A 178 -13.82 -21.93 11.19
CA THR A 178 -13.80 -21.98 12.65
C THR A 178 -13.56 -23.44 13.04
N TYR A 179 -12.37 -23.74 13.57
CA TYR A 179 -12.13 -24.98 14.28
C TYR A 179 -13.07 -25.01 15.49
N ASN A 180 -14.15 -25.79 15.41
CA ASN A 180 -14.92 -26.14 16.59
C ASN A 180 -14.01 -27.02 17.45
N SER A 181 -13.54 -26.49 18.58
CA SER A 181 -12.84 -27.30 19.58
C SER A 181 -13.76 -28.45 19.99
N PRO A 182 -13.27 -29.71 20.02
CA PRO A 182 -14.11 -30.82 20.45
C PRO A 182 -14.54 -30.57 21.89
N VAL A 183 -15.85 -30.52 22.10
CA VAL A 183 -16.45 -30.50 23.44
C VAL A 183 -16.08 -31.82 24.10
N ILE A 184 -15.30 -31.75 25.18
CA ILE A 184 -14.98 -32.91 26.00
C ILE A 184 -16.15 -33.10 26.95
N ASP A 185 -17.02 -34.07 26.66
CA ASP A 185 -18.04 -34.52 27.62
C ASP A 185 -17.34 -35.29 28.75
N ASN A 186 -17.53 -34.83 29.99
CA ASN A 186 -17.08 -35.48 31.23
C ASN A 186 -18.10 -36.52 31.72
#